data_AF-A0A6V7XQK7-F1
#
_entry.id   AF-A0A6V7XQK7-F1
#
_cell.length_a   1.000
_cell.length_b   1.000
_cell.length_c   1.000
_cell.angle_alpha   90.00
_cell.angle_beta   90.00
_cell.angle_gamma   90.00
#
_symmetry.space_group_name_H-M   'P 1'
#
loop_
_entity.id
_entity.type
_entity.pdbx_description
1 polymer ?
#
loop_
_entity_poly.entity_id
_entity_poly.type
_entity_poly.pdbx_seq_one_letter_code
_entity_poly.pdbx_strand_id
1 'polypeptide(L)'
;MKKVESRVGTDEELKEADTFRYFVRESQAAMDLLYRRRRCLANYEAANKNLERCRARNRDIQKAEKEQEEACKKFEDISKLAKTELLELKNTRISAFKKNLADLADLEIKQSNAKISLLQNALRSLKSTSEGEGPSTTPAV
;
A
#
# COMPACT_ATOMS: atom_id res chain seq x y z
N MET A 1 -11.46 15.03 26.61
CA MET A 1 -10.18 14.32 26.43
C MET A 1 -10.40 12.94 25.82
N LYS A 2 -10.90 11.95 26.57
CA LYS A 2 -11.11 10.56 26.08
C LYS A 2 -11.81 10.41 24.72
N LYS A 3 -12.90 11.14 24.46
CA LYS A 3 -13.63 11.09 23.17
C LYS A 3 -12.82 11.65 21.99
N VAL A 4 -11.92 12.61 22.24
CA VAL A 4 -11.05 13.19 21.21
C VAL A 4 -9.89 12.24 20.92
N GLU A 5 -9.31 11.65 21.96
CA GLU A 5 -8.23 10.66 21.83
C GLU A 5 -8.69 9.38 21.11
N SER A 6 -9.89 8.90 21.41
CA SER A 6 -10.49 7.77 20.69
C SER A 6 -10.65 8.05 19.20
N ARG A 7 -11.10 9.25 18.81
CA ARG A 7 -11.26 9.62 17.40
C ARG A 7 -9.91 9.72 16.68
N VAL A 8 -8.94 10.34 17.34
CA VAL A 8 -7.56 10.44 16.84
C VAL A 8 -6.98 9.07 16.52
N GLY A 9 -7.09 8.11 17.45
CA GLY A 9 -6.61 6.75 17.23
C GLY A 9 -7.33 6.04 16.08
N THR A 10 -8.66 6.20 15.97
CA THR A 10 -9.43 5.60 14.86
C THR A 10 -9.04 6.18 13.50
N ASP A 11 -8.79 7.49 13.41
CA ASP A 11 -8.43 8.16 12.16
C ASP A 11 -7.01 7.75 11.70
N GLU A 12 -6.08 7.58 12.63
CA GLU A 12 -4.72 7.06 12.37
C GLU A 12 -4.76 5.60 11.89
N GLU A 13 -5.44 4.73 12.65
CA GLU A 13 -5.58 3.30 12.30
C GLU A 13 -6.22 3.13 10.92
N LEU A 14 -7.21 3.95 10.58
CA LEU A 14 -7.86 3.90 9.26
C LEU A 14 -6.88 4.28 8.14
N LYS A 15 -6.12 5.37 8.31
CA LYS A 15 -5.13 5.84 7.31
C LYS A 15 -4.01 4.82 7.10
N GLU A 16 -3.52 4.20 8.17
CA GLU A 16 -2.52 3.14 8.10
C GLU A 16 -3.07 1.86 7.44
N ALA A 17 -4.26 1.41 7.85
CA ALA A 17 -4.88 0.22 7.29
C ALA A 17 -5.12 0.34 5.79
N ASP A 18 -5.60 1.49 5.31
CA ASP A 18 -5.80 1.72 3.88
C ASP A 18 -4.49 1.73 3.10
N THR A 19 -3.44 2.32 3.68
CA THR A 19 -2.09 2.30 3.13
C THR A 19 -1.57 0.87 2.97
N PHE A 20 -1.69 0.04 4.02
CA PHE A 20 -1.23 -1.35 3.97
C PHE A 20 -2.05 -2.18 2.99
N ARG A 21 -3.38 -2.02 2.96
CA ARG A 21 -4.26 -2.73 2.01
C ARG A 21 -3.89 -2.42 0.57
N TYR A 22 -3.59 -1.16 0.26
CA TYR A 22 -3.11 -0.77 -1.06
C TYR A 22 -1.82 -1.52 -1.42
N PHE A 23 -0.81 -1.53 -0.55
CA PHE A 23 0.45 -2.24 -0.83
C PHE A 23 0.30 -3.75 -0.94
N VAL A 24 -0.59 -4.37 -0.16
CA VAL A 24 -0.88 -5.80 -0.27
C VAL A 24 -1.47 -6.13 -1.64
N ARG A 25 -2.44 -5.33 -2.13
CA ARG A 25 -3.03 -5.54 -3.46
C ARG A 25 -2.00 -5.40 -4.58
N GLU A 26 -1.16 -4.37 -4.50
CA GLU A 26 -0.07 -4.15 -5.46
C GLU A 26 0.92 -5.32 -5.47
N SER A 27 1.26 -5.84 -4.29
CA SER A 27 2.16 -7.00 -4.15
C SER A 27 1.53 -8.27 -4.72
N GLN A 28 0.23 -8.46 -4.52
CA GLN A 28 -0.51 -9.59 -5.09
C GLN A 28 -0.55 -9.51 -6.63
N ALA A 29 -0.80 -8.32 -7.19
CA ALA A 29 -0.80 -8.14 -8.65
C ALA A 29 0.56 -8.49 -9.27
N ALA A 30 1.66 -8.10 -8.63
CA ALA A 30 3.00 -8.48 -9.04
C ALA A 30 3.25 -9.99 -8.98
N MET A 31 2.77 -10.64 -7.92
CA MET A 31 2.84 -12.10 -7.76
C MET A 31 2.07 -12.81 -8.88
N ASP A 32 0.86 -12.35 -9.20
CA ASP A 32 0.01 -12.91 -10.24
C ASP A 32 0.62 -12.74 -11.64
N LEU A 33 1.27 -11.60 -11.91
CA LEU A 33 2.03 -11.36 -13.13
C LEU A 33 3.20 -12.34 -13.26
N LEU A 34 4.00 -12.51 -12.21
CA LEU A 34 5.12 -13.44 -12.19
C LEU A 34 4.66 -14.89 -12.35
N TYR A 35 3.52 -15.25 -11.76
CA TYR A 35 2.91 -16.57 -11.91
C TYR A 35 2.48 -16.83 -13.37
N ARG A 36 1.80 -15.87 -14.00
CA ARG A 36 1.43 -15.95 -15.43
C ARG A 36 2.68 -16.09 -16.31
N ARG A 37 3.72 -15.29 -16.05
CA ARG A 37 5.01 -15.39 -16.77
C ARG A 37 5.63 -16.77 -16.62
N ARG A 38 5.68 -17.32 -15.41
CA ARG A 38 6.21 -18.66 -15.14
C ARG A 38 5.45 -19.73 -15.92
N ARG A 39 4.13 -19.61 -16.02
CA ARG A 39 3.30 -20.53 -16.82
C ARG A 39 3.59 -20.43 -18.32
N CYS A 40 3.78 -19.23 -18.85
CA CYS A 40 4.20 -19.04 -20.25
C CYS A 40 5.58 -19.65 -20.52
N LEU A 41 6.53 -19.53 -19.60
CA LEU A 41 7.84 -20.17 -19.70
C LEU A 41 7.71 -21.70 -19.76
N ALA A 42 6.95 -22.30 -18.85
CA ALA A 42 6.75 -23.74 -18.84
C ALA A 42 6.09 -24.25 -20.14
N ASN A 43 5.14 -23.50 -20.70
CA ASN A 43 4.53 -23.81 -21.99
C ASN A 43 5.56 -23.73 -23.14
N TYR A 44 6.41 -22.70 -23.13
CA TYR A 44 7.48 -22.54 -24.10
C TYR A 44 8.49 -23.68 -24.05
N GLU A 45 8.97 -24.05 -22.86
CA GLU A 45 9.88 -25.18 -22.64
C GLU A 45 9.26 -26.50 -23.11
N ALA A 46 7.96 -26.72 -22.83
CA ALA A 46 7.23 -27.90 -23.28
C ALA A 46 7.11 -27.95 -24.81
N ALA A 47 6.79 -26.82 -25.46
CA ALA A 47 6.72 -26.71 -26.91
C ALA A 47 8.10 -26.95 -27.57
N ASN A 48 9.17 -26.41 -26.97
CA ASN A 48 10.53 -26.64 -27.43
C ASN A 48 10.92 -28.13 -27.37
N LYS A 49 10.63 -28.79 -26.25
CA LYS A 49 10.85 -30.25 -26.11
C LYS A 49 9.98 -31.07 -27.07
N ASN A 50 8.80 -30.59 -27.45
CA ASN A 50 7.97 -31.25 -28.45
C ASN A 50 8.60 -31.11 -29.85
N LEU A 51 9.07 -29.92 -30.21
CA LEU A 51 9.76 -29.67 -31.47
C LEU A 51 11.00 -30.55 -31.63
N GLU A 52 11.83 -30.69 -30.59
CA GLU A 52 12.98 -31.60 -30.60
C GLU A 52 12.57 -33.06 -30.89
N ARG A 53 11.46 -33.52 -30.30
CA ARG A 53 10.92 -34.86 -30.53
C ARG A 53 10.41 -35.04 -31.96
N CYS A 54 9.73 -34.05 -32.52
CA CYS A 54 9.27 -34.05 -33.92
C CYS A 54 10.45 -34.06 -34.90
N ARG A 55 11.50 -33.28 -34.63
CA ARG A 55 12.75 -33.28 -35.40
C ARG A 55 13.45 -34.63 -35.36
N ALA A 56 13.58 -35.24 -34.19
CA ALA A 56 14.19 -36.56 -34.04
C ALA A 56 13.44 -37.68 -34.80
N ARG A 57 12.11 -37.54 -34.95
CA ARG A 57 11.25 -38.49 -35.69
C ARG A 57 11.06 -38.13 -37.16
N ASN A 58 11.62 -37.00 -37.60
CA ASN A 58 11.42 -36.40 -38.93
C ASN A 58 9.94 -36.30 -39.36
N ARG A 59 9.05 -35.92 -38.42
CA ARG A 59 7.60 -35.91 -38.60
C ARG A 59 6.96 -34.72 -37.89
N ASP A 60 5.95 -34.12 -38.51
CA ASP A 60 5.14 -33.01 -37.95
C ASP A 60 5.95 -31.77 -37.52
N ILE A 61 7.15 -31.58 -38.11
CA ILE A 61 8.10 -30.51 -37.72
C ILE A 61 7.48 -29.13 -37.88
N GLN A 62 6.92 -28.80 -39.05
CA GLN A 62 6.36 -27.47 -39.34
C GLN A 62 5.26 -27.07 -38.33
N LYS A 63 4.43 -28.02 -37.92
CA LYS A 63 3.39 -27.78 -36.92
C LYS A 63 4.01 -27.47 -35.55
N ALA A 64 4.98 -28.28 -35.13
CA ALA A 64 5.67 -28.08 -33.85
C ALA A 64 6.50 -26.79 -33.82
N GLU A 65 7.07 -26.36 -34.94
CA GLU A 65 7.78 -25.08 -35.07
C GLU A 65 6.83 -23.90 -34.85
N LYS A 66 5.66 -23.91 -35.50
CA LYS A 66 4.65 -22.87 -35.30
C LYS A 66 4.15 -22.81 -33.85
N GLU A 67 3.89 -23.97 -33.23
CA GLU A 67 3.47 -24.03 -31.82
C GLU A 67 4.55 -23.49 -30.87
N GLN A 68 5.82 -23.77 -31.15
CA GLN A 68 6.95 -23.26 -30.37
C GLN A 68 7.12 -21.75 -30.55
N GLU A 69 6.99 -21.24 -31.78
CA GLU A 69 7.09 -19.81 -32.09
C GLU A 69 5.98 -19.01 -31.38
N GLU A 70 4.75 -19.51 -31.42
CA GLU A 70 3.61 -18.90 -30.71
C GLU A 70 3.82 -18.89 -29.18
N ALA A 71 4.36 -19.97 -28.61
CA ALA A 71 4.66 -20.06 -27.19
C ALA A 71 5.81 -19.13 -26.79
N CYS A 72 6.85 -19.03 -27.64
CA CYS A 72 7.98 -18.13 -27.47
C CYS A 72 7.51 -16.68 -27.42
N LYS A 73 6.73 -16.26 -28.42
CA LYS A 73 6.19 -14.90 -28.51
C LYS A 73 5.39 -14.53 -27.26
N LYS A 74 4.49 -15.41 -26.81
CA LYS A 74 3.70 -15.21 -25.57
C LYS A 74 4.60 -15.04 -24.35
N PHE A 75 5.67 -15.83 -24.22
CA PHE A 75 6.62 -15.71 -23.12
C PHE A 75 7.46 -14.42 -23.18
N GLU A 76 7.88 -14.00 -24.37
CA GLU A 76 8.62 -12.76 -24.56
C GLU A 76 7.76 -11.53 -24.25
N ASP A 77 6.52 -11.50 -24.73
CA ASP A 77 5.59 -10.39 -24.52
C ASP A 77 5.31 -10.20 -23.03
N ILE A 78 4.98 -11.28 -22.30
CA ILE A 78 4.76 -11.19 -20.85
C ILE A 78 6.05 -10.91 -20.08
N SER A 79 7.21 -11.33 -20.58
CA SER A 79 8.50 -11.00 -19.97
C SER A 79 8.86 -9.53 -20.13
N LYS A 80 8.55 -8.91 -21.27
CA LYS A 80 8.71 -7.47 -21.49
C LYS A 80 7.79 -6.69 -20.57
N LEU A 81 6.50 -7.06 -20.54
CA LEU A 81 5.51 -6.44 -19.66
C LEU A 81 5.93 -6.52 -18.19
N ALA A 82 6.33 -7.71 -17.72
CA ALA A 82 6.73 -7.91 -16.34
C ALA A 82 7.98 -7.08 -15.95
N LYS A 83 8.94 -6.89 -16.85
CA LYS A 83 10.10 -6.03 -16.56
C LYS A 83 9.68 -4.58 -16.33
N THR A 84 8.78 -4.06 -17.16
CA THR A 84 8.28 -2.69 -17.07
C THR A 84 7.44 -2.52 -15.79
N GLU A 85 6.41 -3.33 -15.60
CA GLU A 85 5.49 -3.21 -14.46
C GLU A 85 6.20 -3.37 -13.11
N LEU A 86 7.17 -4.30 -12.98
CA LEU A 86 7.90 -4.49 -11.73
C LEU A 86 8.83 -3.32 -11.41
N LEU A 87 9.40 -2.68 -12.43
CA LEU A 87 10.24 -1.50 -12.26
C LEU A 87 9.39 -0.28 -11.84
N GLU A 88 8.24 -0.09 -12.48
CA GLU A 88 7.26 0.93 -12.11
C GLU A 88 6.74 0.72 -10.69
N LEU A 89 6.35 -0.51 -10.34
CA LEU A 89 5.89 -0.87 -9.00
C LEU A 89 6.91 -0.51 -7.92
N LYS A 90 8.20 -0.80 -8.15
CA LYS A 90 9.28 -0.43 -7.23
C LYS A 90 9.31 1.08 -6.98
N ASN A 91 9.24 1.87 -8.05
CA ASN A 91 9.32 3.34 -7.96
C ASN A 91 8.07 3.92 -7.29
N THR A 92 6.89 3.48 -7.71
CA THR A 92 5.59 3.92 -7.15
C THR A 92 5.47 3.56 -5.68
N ARG A 93 5.90 2.36 -5.27
CA ARG A 93 5.87 1.95 -3.86
C ARG A 93 6.70 2.85 -2.96
N ILE A 94 7.92 3.19 -3.39
CA ILE A 94 8.80 4.08 -2.61
C ILE A 94 8.18 5.46 -2.49
N SER A 95 7.67 6.01 -3.59
CA SER A 95 7.02 7.33 -3.59
C SER A 95 5.79 7.37 -2.69
N ALA A 96 4.91 6.38 -2.82
CA ALA A 96 3.70 6.26 -2.00
C ALA A 96 4.04 6.11 -0.51
N PHE A 97 5.03 5.30 -0.16
CA PHE A 97 5.43 5.11 1.24
C PHE A 97 5.98 6.41 1.86
N LYS A 98 6.85 7.12 1.13
CA LYS A 98 7.36 8.43 1.56
C LYS A 98 6.24 9.44 1.76
N LYS A 99 5.29 9.50 0.83
CA LYS A 99 4.12 10.38 0.94
C LYS A 99 3.27 10.04 2.16
N ASN A 100 2.99 8.76 2.39
CA ASN A 100 2.18 8.33 3.52
C ASN A 100 2.83 8.66 4.87
N LEU A 101 4.15 8.52 5.00
CA LEU A 101 4.87 8.93 6.21
C LEU A 101 4.82 10.44 6.43
N ALA A 102 4.96 11.24 5.36
CA ALA A 102 4.82 12.69 5.45
C ALA A 102 3.40 13.11 5.85
N ASP A 103 2.38 12.53 5.21
CA ASP A 103 0.97 12.76 5.53
C ASP A 103 0.66 12.40 7.00
N LEU A 104 1.23 11.29 7.51
CA LEU A 104 1.06 10.86 8.89
C LEU A 104 1.71 11.85 9.86
N ALA A 105 2.95 12.26 9.61
CA ALA A 105 3.64 13.26 10.43
C ALA A 105 2.87 14.59 10.49
N ASP A 106 2.34 15.06 9.35
CA ASP A 106 1.51 16.26 9.29
C ASP A 106 0.21 16.12 10.09
N LEU A 107 -0.39 14.92 10.08
CA LEU A 107 -1.58 14.62 10.87
C LEU A 107 -1.27 14.65 12.37
N GLU A 108 -0.20 13.98 12.81
CA GLU A 108 0.24 13.94 14.21
C GLU A 108 0.58 15.34 14.76
N ILE A 109 1.23 16.19 13.95
CA ILE A 109 1.51 17.58 14.30
C ILE A 109 0.20 18.35 14.53
N LYS A 110 -0.78 18.23 13.62
CA LYS A 110 -2.08 18.91 13.75
C LYS A 110 -2.82 18.47 15.01
N GLN A 111 -2.83 17.17 15.29
CA GLN A 111 -3.49 16.63 16.50
C GLN A 111 -2.77 17.08 17.77
N SER A 112 -1.43 17.10 17.77
CA SER A 112 -0.63 17.57 18.91
C SER A 112 -0.94 19.04 19.22
N ASN A 113 -1.01 19.89 18.19
CA ASN A 113 -1.41 21.28 18.33
C ASN A 113 -2.84 21.42 18.89
N ALA A 114 -3.80 20.62 18.39
CA ALA A 114 -5.16 20.61 18.90
C ALA A 114 -5.24 20.18 20.38
N LYS A 115 -4.47 19.16 20.78
CA LYS A 115 -4.35 18.72 22.18
C LYS A 115 -3.79 19.83 23.07
N ILE A 116 -2.72 20.51 22.63
CA ILE A 116 -2.12 21.65 23.36
C ILE A 116 -3.15 22.76 23.56
N SER A 117 -3.88 23.17 22.52
CA SER A 117 -4.91 24.22 22.64
C SER A 117 -6.03 23.82 23.61
N LEU A 118 -6.47 22.57 23.58
CA LEU A 118 -7.46 22.03 24.52
C LEU A 118 -6.99 22.09 25.97
N LEU A 119 -5.73 21.68 26.22
CA LEU A 119 -5.11 21.74 27.55
C LEU A 119 -4.96 23.18 28.04
N GLN A 120 -4.50 24.09 27.19
CA GLN A 120 -4.38 25.52 27.53
C GLN A 120 -5.74 26.13 27.89
N ASN A 121 -6.81 25.76 27.18
CA ASN A 121 -8.17 26.21 27.50
C ASN A 121 -8.65 25.66 28.85
N ALA A 122 -8.46 24.36 29.11
CA ALA A 122 -8.81 23.77 30.39
C ALA A 122 -8.06 24.42 31.57
N LEU A 123 -6.77 24.69 31.39
CA LEU A 123 -5.92 25.32 32.41
C LEU A 123 -6.36 26.77 32.68
N ARG A 124 -6.76 27.53 31.64
CA ARG A 124 -7.35 28.87 31.80
C ARG A 124 -8.67 28.81 32.59
N SER A 125 -9.56 27.89 32.26
CA SER A 125 -10.84 27.73 32.98
C SER A 125 -10.62 27.38 34.46
N LEU A 126 -9.67 26.48 34.77
CA LEU A 126 -9.34 26.12 36.15
C LEU A 126 -8.76 27.30 36.95
N LYS A 127 -7.90 28.12 36.33
CA LYS A 127 -7.38 29.34 36.97
C LYS A 127 -8.48 30.36 37.24
N SER A 128 -9.43 30.53 36.31
CA SER A 128 -10.55 31.45 36.52
C SER A 128 -11.49 31.00 37.65
N THR A 129 -11.59 29.70 37.93
CA THR A 129 -12.36 29.20 39.07
C THR A 129 -11.61 29.33 40.40
N SER A 130 -10.27 29.24 40.42
CA SER A 130 -9.49 29.43 41.66
C SER A 130 -9.40 30.90 42.11
N GLU A 131 -9.55 31.85 41.19
CA GLU A 131 -9.58 33.29 41.51
C GLU A 131 -10.98 33.78 41.93
N GLY A 132 -12.00 32.91 41.86
CA GLY A 132 -13.41 33.22 42.17
C GLY A 132 -13.88 32.91 43.58
N GLU A 133 -13.08 32.24 44.43
CA GLU A 133 -13.41 31.99 45.84
C GLU A 133 -12.76 33.04 46.76
N GLY A 134 -13.22 34.29 46.65
CA GLY A 134 -13.06 35.32 47.68
C GLY A 134 -14.32 35.36 48.57
N PRO A 135 -14.22 35.64 49.89
CA PRO A 135 -15.26 35.33 50.86
C PRO A 135 -16.56 36.09 50.55
N SER A 136 -17.67 35.35 50.49
CA SER A 136 -19.01 35.93 50.44
C SER A 136 -19.26 36.73 51.72
N THR A 137 -19.03 38.04 51.67
CA THR A 137 -19.55 38.98 52.66
C THR A 137 -21.04 39.17 52.40
N THR A 138 -21.86 38.33 53.02
CA THR A 138 -23.27 38.63 53.26
C THR A 138 -23.37 39.89 54.13
N PRO A 139 -24.03 40.97 53.69
CA PRO A 139 -24.39 42.06 54.58
C PRO A 139 -25.58 41.61 55.44
N ALA A 140 -25.41 41.75 56.76
CA ALA A 140 -26.46 41.54 57.74
C ALA A 140 -27.62 42.53 57.51
N VAL A 141 -28.85 42.01 57.59
CA VAL A 141 -30.07 42.76 57.89
C VAL A 141 -30.74 42.07 59.06
#